data_AF-A0A0F9H579-F1
#
_entry.id   AF-A0A0F9H579-F1
#
_cell.length_a   1.000
_cell.length_b   1.000
_cell.length_c   1.000
_cell.angle_alpha   90.00
_cell.angle_beta   90.00
_cell.angle_gamma   90.00
#
_symmetry.space_group_name_H-M   'P 1'
#
loop_
_entity.id
_entity.type
_entity.pdbx_description
1 polymer ?
#
loop_
_entity_poly.entity_id
_entity_poly.type
_entity_poly.pdbx_seq_one_letter_code
_entity_poly.pdbx_strand_id
1 'polypeptide(L)'
;SNPDCDDITLPRMPSWVTSPRGEALEDVAFMSGAALGHLHLVLVRTDVPQSLLRERLALRAARLKAVTPKLRAKGAGQAVELFLTRDAVAPAALVSLNSDRAARRLCDRLVDLGAVRELTGRNTFRLYGV
;
A
#
# COMPACT_ATOMS: atom_id res chain seq x y z
N SER A 1 32.17 21.39 -22.43
CA SER A 1 30.73 21.25 -22.21
C SER A 1 30.41 19.83 -21.79
N ASN A 2 30.17 19.62 -20.49
CA ASN A 2 29.23 18.62 -19.98
C ASN A 2 29.00 18.93 -18.49
N PRO A 3 27.84 19.49 -18.07
CA PRO A 3 27.53 19.59 -16.66
C PRO A 3 26.77 18.32 -16.23
N ASP A 4 27.43 17.58 -15.36
CA ASP A 4 26.92 16.95 -14.14
C ASP A 4 25.53 16.32 -14.17
N CYS A 5 25.57 15.00 -14.12
CA CYS A 5 24.52 14.12 -13.64
C CYS A 5 24.24 14.46 -12.18
N ASP A 6 23.21 15.27 -11.91
CA ASP A 6 22.74 15.57 -10.56
C ASP A 6 22.36 14.28 -9.83
N ASP A 7 23.21 13.91 -8.88
CA ASP A 7 23.00 12.90 -7.87
C ASP A 7 21.77 13.28 -7.04
N ILE A 8 20.66 12.55 -7.22
CA ILE A 8 19.45 12.71 -6.41
C ILE A 8 19.79 12.26 -4.99
N THR A 9 20.40 13.17 -4.23
CA THR A 9 20.67 13.01 -2.80
C THR A 9 19.33 13.13 -2.08
N LEU A 10 18.68 11.99 -1.89
CA LEU A 10 17.56 11.90 -0.97
C LEU A 10 18.05 12.38 0.41
N PRO A 11 17.37 13.35 1.05
CA PRO A 11 17.77 13.81 2.38
C PRO A 11 17.74 12.61 3.33
N ARG A 12 18.89 12.32 3.94
CA ARG A 12 19.03 11.25 4.93
C ARG A 12 18.00 11.49 6.03
N MET A 13 17.04 10.58 6.15
CA MET A 13 16.01 10.73 7.17
C MET A 13 16.64 10.66 8.57
N PRO A 14 16.29 11.60 9.47
CA PRO A 14 16.70 11.54 10.86
C PRO A 14 16.23 10.24 11.52
N SER A 15 17.03 9.68 12.42
CA SER A 15 16.81 8.37 13.05
C SER A 15 15.50 8.25 13.86
N TRP A 16 14.89 9.37 14.25
CA TRP A 16 13.60 9.40 14.93
C TRP A 16 12.41 9.05 14.02
N VAL A 17 12.54 9.23 12.70
CA VAL A 17 11.48 8.89 11.72
C VAL A 17 11.21 7.37 11.68
N THR A 18 12.21 6.56 12.02
CA THR A 18 12.14 5.10 11.99
C THR A 18 11.93 4.46 13.37
N SER A 19 11.79 5.25 14.44
CA SER A 19 11.73 4.73 15.82
C SER A 19 10.29 4.48 16.28
N PRO A 20 9.96 3.32 16.89
CA PRO A 20 8.62 2.97 17.32
C PRO A 20 8.37 3.35 18.80
N ARG A 21 8.56 4.62 19.19
CA ARG A 21 8.16 5.09 20.52
C ARG A 21 7.36 6.38 20.40
N GLY A 22 6.06 6.29 20.67
CA GLY A 22 5.17 7.43 20.86
C GLY A 22 4.26 7.15 22.05
N GLU A 23 4.34 7.98 23.08
CA GLU A 23 3.33 8.05 24.15
C GLU A 23 2.89 9.49 24.51
N ALA A 24 3.36 10.54 23.78
CA ALA A 24 2.87 11.91 23.96
C ALA A 24 2.07 12.42 22.75
N LEU A 25 0.95 13.09 23.00
CA LEU A 25 0.05 13.64 21.98
C LEU A 25 0.76 14.68 21.08
N GLU A 26 1.72 15.41 21.65
CA GLU A 26 2.52 16.44 20.96
C GLU A 26 3.49 15.84 19.94
N ASP A 27 4.11 14.70 20.26
CA ASP A 27 4.97 13.96 19.32
C ASP A 27 4.14 13.49 18.11
N VAL A 28 2.94 12.97 18.34
CA VAL A 28 2.04 12.54 17.24
C VAL A 28 1.67 13.71 16.35
N ALA A 29 1.36 14.88 16.91
CA ALA A 29 1.02 16.08 16.15
C ALA A 29 2.20 16.57 15.29
N PHE A 30 3.41 16.61 15.87
CA PHE A 30 4.63 16.97 15.13
C PHE A 30 4.97 15.95 14.03
N MET A 31 4.94 14.65 14.36
CA MET A 31 5.19 13.56 13.40
C MET A 31 4.17 13.56 12.26
N SER A 32 2.89 13.77 12.58
CA SER A 32 1.82 13.88 11.57
C SER A 32 2.02 15.11 10.69
N GLY A 33 2.43 16.24 11.28
CA GLY A 33 2.77 17.46 10.54
C GLY A 33 3.95 17.26 9.59
N ALA A 34 5.04 16.63 10.05
CA ALA A 34 6.21 16.31 9.23
C ALA A 34 5.87 15.32 8.11
N ALA A 35 5.07 14.29 8.39
CA ALA A 35 4.61 13.33 7.40
C ALA A 35 3.73 13.98 6.33
N LEU A 36 2.75 14.81 6.72
CA LEU A 36 1.90 15.55 5.80
C LEU A 36 2.69 16.54 4.95
N GLY A 37 3.65 17.26 5.54
CA GLY A 37 4.54 18.17 4.80
C GLY A 37 5.40 17.45 3.76
N HIS A 38 5.94 16.28 4.09
CA HIS A 38 6.68 15.47 3.14
C HIS A 38 5.79 14.94 2.01
N LEU A 39 4.58 14.48 2.35
CA LEU A 39 3.61 13.99 1.37
C LEU A 39 3.15 15.12 0.44
N HIS A 40 2.99 16.33 0.95
CA HIS A 40 2.72 17.52 0.14
C HIS A 40 3.83 17.79 -0.89
N LEU A 41 5.11 17.70 -0.51
CA LEU A 41 6.23 17.87 -1.44
C LEU A 41 6.21 16.83 -2.57
N VAL A 42 5.86 15.57 -2.26
CA VAL A 42 5.74 14.49 -3.25
C VAL A 42 4.53 14.70 -4.17
N LEU A 43 3.43 15.27 -3.66
CA LEU A 43 2.24 15.54 -4.47
C LEU A 43 2.37 16.78 -5.35
N VAL A 44 3.13 17.79 -4.91
CA VAL A 44 3.40 19.03 -5.67
C VAL A 44 4.48 18.83 -6.74
N ARG A 45 5.25 17.74 -6.65
CA ARG A 45 6.22 17.33 -7.67
C ARG A 45 5.55 17.09 -9.02
N THR A 46 5.79 18.00 -9.95
CA THR A 46 5.23 18.01 -11.31
C THR A 46 5.96 17.07 -12.28
N ASP A 47 7.11 16.55 -11.88
CA ASP A 47 7.90 15.54 -12.62
C ASP A 47 7.25 14.15 -12.57
N VAL A 48 6.37 13.90 -11.58
CA VAL A 48 5.56 12.69 -11.53
C VAL A 48 4.33 12.89 -12.43
N PRO A 49 4.15 12.09 -13.50
CA PRO A 49 2.94 12.14 -14.32
C PRO A 49 1.74 11.62 -13.51
N GLN A 50 1.09 12.51 -12.77
CA GLN A 50 -0.01 12.20 -11.86
C GLN A 50 -1.20 11.53 -12.57
N SER A 51 -1.47 11.88 -13.83
CA SER A 51 -2.49 11.22 -14.66
C SER A 51 -2.16 9.75 -14.91
N LEU A 52 -0.93 9.45 -15.33
CA LEU A 52 -0.47 8.09 -15.55
C LEU A 52 -0.52 7.26 -14.26
N LEU A 53 -0.15 7.86 -13.13
CA LEU A 53 -0.27 7.19 -11.83
C LEU A 53 -1.74 6.83 -11.52
N ARG A 54 -2.66 7.80 -11.68
CA ARG A 54 -4.10 7.58 -11.47
C ARG A 54 -4.66 6.51 -12.40
N GLU A 55 -4.30 6.52 -13.67
CA GLU A 55 -4.72 5.51 -14.65
C GLU A 55 -4.19 4.11 -14.29
N ARG A 56 -2.93 4.01 -13.87
CA ARG A 56 -2.36 2.73 -13.42
C ARG A 56 -3.08 2.19 -12.19
N LEU A 57 -3.45 3.04 -11.24
CA LEU A 57 -4.24 2.65 -10.08
C LEU A 57 -5.66 2.23 -10.47
N ALA A 58 -6.33 3.00 -11.33
CA ALA A 58 -7.65 2.67 -11.84
C ALA A 58 -7.66 1.32 -12.60
N LEU A 59 -6.65 1.06 -13.43
CA LEU A 59 -6.50 -0.21 -14.13
C LEU A 59 -6.33 -1.38 -13.17
N ARG A 60 -5.52 -1.23 -12.11
CA ARG A 60 -5.33 -2.29 -11.11
C ARG A 60 -6.59 -2.53 -10.28
N ALA A 61 -7.28 -1.47 -9.87
CA ALA A 61 -8.59 -1.56 -9.22
C ALA A 61 -9.64 -2.26 -10.11
N ALA A 62 -9.64 -1.95 -11.41
CA ALA A 62 -10.53 -2.61 -12.38
C ALA A 62 -10.21 -4.10 -12.53
N ARG A 63 -8.92 -4.49 -12.57
CA ARG A 63 -8.49 -5.90 -12.57
C ARG A 63 -8.95 -6.63 -11.31
N LEU A 64 -8.79 -6.01 -10.15
CA LEU A 64 -9.25 -6.58 -8.89
C LEU A 64 -10.79 -6.77 -8.89
N LYS A 65 -11.55 -5.79 -9.36
CA LYS A 65 -13.01 -5.92 -9.53
C LYS A 65 -13.37 -7.06 -10.49
N ALA A 66 -12.66 -7.18 -11.61
CA ALA A 66 -12.92 -8.21 -12.62
C ALA A 66 -12.66 -9.65 -12.12
N VAL A 67 -11.79 -9.85 -11.12
CA VAL A 67 -11.57 -11.18 -10.53
C VAL A 67 -12.56 -11.57 -9.45
N THR A 68 -13.32 -10.62 -8.89
CA THR A 68 -14.36 -10.86 -7.88
C THR A 68 -15.28 -12.06 -8.17
N PRO A 69 -15.88 -12.21 -9.37
CA PRO A 69 -16.76 -13.36 -9.67
C PRO A 69 -16.03 -14.72 -9.67
N LYS A 70 -14.69 -14.74 -9.75
CA LYS A 70 -13.88 -15.97 -9.67
C LYS A 70 -13.61 -16.41 -8.23
N LEU A 71 -13.93 -15.58 -7.24
CA LEU A 71 -13.72 -15.85 -5.83
C LEU A 71 -14.94 -16.55 -5.25
N ARG A 72 -14.78 -17.81 -4.85
CA ARG A 72 -15.87 -18.63 -4.29
C ARG A 72 -15.99 -18.53 -2.76
N ALA A 73 -15.11 -17.79 -2.10
CA ALA A 73 -15.12 -17.69 -0.63
C ALA A 73 -16.25 -16.77 -0.14
N LYS A 74 -16.99 -17.23 0.87
CA LYS A 74 -17.94 -16.39 1.61
C LYS A 74 -17.15 -15.24 2.25
N GLY A 75 -17.56 -13.99 1.99
CA GLY A 75 -16.84 -12.79 2.44
C GLY A 75 -15.82 -12.20 1.45
N ALA A 76 -15.58 -12.86 0.31
CA ALA A 76 -14.61 -12.37 -0.69
C ALA A 76 -14.95 -10.98 -1.24
N GLY A 77 -16.23 -10.65 -1.39
CA GLY A 77 -16.66 -9.31 -1.83
C GLY A 77 -16.20 -8.20 -0.88
N GLN A 78 -16.41 -8.39 0.43
CA GLN A 78 -15.96 -7.44 1.46
C GLN A 78 -14.42 -7.38 1.54
N ALA A 79 -13.74 -8.50 1.32
CA ALA A 79 -12.29 -8.52 1.24
C ALA A 79 -11.77 -7.69 0.05
N VAL A 80 -12.39 -7.83 -1.13
CA VAL A 80 -12.08 -7.04 -2.32
C VAL A 80 -12.32 -5.54 -2.08
N GLU A 81 -13.43 -5.20 -1.43
CA GLU A 81 -13.74 -3.80 -1.05
C GLU A 81 -12.68 -3.20 -0.13
N LEU A 82 -12.15 -3.98 0.82
CA LEU A 82 -11.06 -3.54 1.68
C LEU A 82 -9.79 -3.20 0.88
N PHE A 83 -9.42 -4.02 -0.11
CA PHE A 83 -8.30 -3.75 -1.02
C PHE A 83 -8.54 -2.53 -1.93
N LEU A 84 -9.79 -2.20 -2.25
CA LEU A 84 -10.13 -1.00 -3.02
C LEU A 84 -10.07 0.28 -2.18
N THR A 85 -10.13 0.15 -0.85
CA THR A 85 -10.12 1.28 0.09
C THR A 85 -8.76 1.45 0.77
N ARG A 86 -7.94 0.39 0.81
CA ARG A 86 -6.62 0.38 1.44
C ARG A 86 -5.59 -0.22 0.49
N ASP A 87 -4.53 0.56 0.19
CA ASP A 87 -3.46 0.16 -0.72
C ASP A 87 -2.61 -1.03 -0.22
N ALA A 88 -2.62 -1.29 1.09
CA ALA A 88 -1.92 -2.40 1.72
C ALA A 88 -2.79 -3.07 2.80
N VAL A 89 -2.98 -4.38 2.67
CA VAL A 89 -3.84 -5.18 3.55
C VAL A 89 -3.08 -6.43 4.01
N ALA A 90 -3.09 -6.68 5.31
CA ALA A 90 -2.63 -7.95 5.90
C ALA A 90 -3.77 -8.99 5.87
N PRO A 91 -3.49 -10.30 5.74
CA PRO A 91 -4.52 -11.34 5.83
C PRO A 91 -5.37 -11.24 7.10
N ALA A 92 -4.77 -10.89 8.24
CA ALA A 92 -5.47 -10.73 9.51
C ALA A 92 -6.50 -9.59 9.51
N ALA A 93 -6.39 -8.62 8.60
CA ALA A 93 -7.37 -7.55 8.45
C ALA A 93 -8.62 -7.98 7.66
N LEU A 94 -8.60 -9.16 7.01
CA LEU A 94 -9.72 -9.72 6.26
C LEU A 94 -10.73 -10.42 7.19
N VAL A 95 -11.29 -9.67 8.14
CA VAL A 95 -12.23 -10.16 9.16
C VAL A 95 -13.50 -10.77 8.57
N SER A 96 -13.85 -10.40 7.33
CA SER A 96 -14.98 -10.97 6.58
C SER A 96 -14.81 -12.46 6.25
N LEU A 97 -13.60 -12.99 6.38
CA LEU A 97 -13.29 -14.40 6.14
C LEU A 97 -13.24 -15.13 7.49
N ASN A 98 -14.00 -16.21 7.61
CA ASN A 98 -14.17 -16.98 8.86
C ASN A 98 -12.89 -17.66 9.41
N SER A 99 -11.74 -17.50 8.77
CA SER A 99 -10.47 -18.10 9.21
C SER A 99 -9.26 -17.40 8.61
N ASP A 100 -8.20 -17.29 9.40
CA ASP A 100 -6.87 -16.81 8.97
C ASP A 100 -6.29 -17.66 7.82
N ARG A 101 -6.60 -18.97 7.77
CA ARG A 101 -6.22 -19.84 6.63
C ARG A 101 -6.98 -19.47 5.36
N ALA A 102 -8.26 -19.10 5.48
CA ALA A 102 -9.07 -18.67 4.34
C ALA A 102 -8.58 -17.31 3.82
N ALA A 103 -8.19 -16.39 4.72
CA ALA A 103 -7.58 -15.12 4.37
C ALA A 103 -6.27 -15.28 3.60
N ARG A 104 -5.33 -16.12 4.08
CA ARG A 104 -4.09 -16.39 3.34
C ARG A 104 -4.35 -16.99 1.97
N ARG A 105 -5.20 -18.02 1.87
CA ARG A 105 -5.56 -18.65 0.59
C ARG A 105 -6.22 -17.69 -0.39
N LEU A 106 -7.04 -16.74 0.10
CA LEU A 106 -7.62 -15.71 -0.74
C LEU A 106 -6.53 -14.80 -1.31
N CYS A 107 -5.62 -14.31 -0.46
CA CYS A 107 -4.50 -13.48 -0.90
C CYS A 107 -3.63 -14.21 -1.93
N ASP A 108 -3.24 -15.47 -1.66
CA ASP A 108 -2.47 -16.29 -2.58
C ASP A 108 -3.19 -16.42 -3.93
N ARG A 109 -4.51 -16.69 -3.89
CA ARG A 109 -5.33 -16.77 -5.10
C ARG A 109 -5.41 -15.45 -5.86
N LEU A 110 -5.47 -14.31 -5.17
CA LEU A 110 -5.46 -12.99 -5.80
C LEU A 110 -4.10 -12.68 -6.44
N VAL A 111 -3.00 -13.14 -5.84
CA VAL A 111 -1.65 -13.04 -6.42
C VAL A 111 -1.54 -13.91 -7.67
N ASP A 112 -1.98 -15.17 -7.61
CA ASP A 112 -2.00 -16.07 -8.77
C ASP A 112 -2.82 -15.51 -9.94
N LEU A 113 -3.90 -14.80 -9.63
CA LEU A 113 -4.76 -14.13 -10.62
C LEU A 113 -4.19 -12.79 -11.12
N GLY A 114 -3.03 -12.36 -10.60
CA GLY A 114 -2.39 -11.09 -10.95
C GLY A 114 -3.17 -9.85 -10.51
N ALA A 115 -4.05 -9.99 -9.52
CA ALA A 115 -4.93 -8.93 -9.03
C ALA A 115 -4.32 -8.14 -7.87
N VAL A 116 -3.42 -8.76 -7.09
CA VAL A 116 -2.65 -8.12 -6.01
C VAL A 116 -1.21 -8.63 -6.03
N ARG A 117 -0.29 -7.91 -5.37
CA ARG A 117 1.12 -8.30 -5.19
C ARG A 117 1.50 -8.30 -3.71
N GLU A 118 2.41 -9.20 -3.33
CA GLU A 118 3.04 -9.17 -2.00
C GLU A 118 4.05 -8.02 -1.93
N LEU A 119 4.01 -7.22 -0.86
CA LEU A 119 4.77 -5.98 -0.71
C LEU A 119 5.97 -6.10 0.24
N THR A 120 5.95 -7.05 1.17
CA THR A 120 6.92 -7.11 2.29
C THR A 120 7.97 -8.20 2.15
N GLY A 121 7.75 -9.22 1.33
CA GLY A 121 8.71 -10.31 1.07
C GLY A 121 9.12 -11.12 2.31
N ARG A 122 8.45 -10.93 3.45
CA ARG A 122 8.74 -11.60 4.72
C ARG A 122 7.67 -12.64 5.00
N ASN A 123 8.09 -13.85 5.36
CA ASN A 123 7.17 -14.98 5.51
C ASN A 123 6.15 -14.80 6.65
N THR A 124 6.51 -14.05 7.71
CA THR A 124 5.66 -13.83 8.90
C THR A 124 4.77 -12.59 8.82
N PHE A 125 5.16 -11.55 8.07
CA PHE A 125 4.42 -10.29 7.96
C PHE A 125 4.18 -9.96 6.50
N ARG A 126 3.20 -10.64 5.89
CA ARG A 126 2.82 -10.45 4.50
C ARG A 126 1.79 -9.34 4.36
N LEU A 127 2.15 -8.27 3.66
CA LEU A 127 1.20 -7.26 3.18
C LEU A 127 0.95 -7.47 1.70
N TYR A 128 -0.31 -7.36 1.31
CA TYR A 128 -0.75 -7.46 -0.08
C TYR A 128 -1.30 -6.11 -0.52
N GLY A 129 -1.03 -5.73 -1.76
CA GLY A 129 -1.52 -4.48 -2.33
C GLY A 129 -1.83 -4.57 -3.81
N VAL A 130 -2.55 -3.58 -4.31
CA VAL A 130 -3.06 -3.50 -5.69
C VAL A 130 -1.98 -3.01 -6.67
#